data_AF-A0A2E2B8N0-F1
#
_entry.id   AF-A0A2E2B8N0-F1
#
_cell.length_a   1.000
_cell.length_b   1.000
_cell.length_c   1.000
_cell.angle_alpha   90.00
_cell.angle_beta   90.00
_cell.angle_gamma   90.00
#
_symmetry.space_group_name_H-M   'P 1'
#
loop_
_entity.id
_entity.type
_entity.pdbx_description
1 polymer ?
#
loop_
_entity_poly.entity_id
_entity_poly.type
_entity_poly.pdbx_seq_one_letter_code
_entity_poly.pdbx_strand_id
1 'polypeptide(L)'
;MRDAEIGYVTAPPEQVTAASNNQPVESNRQSMELYRQEQLKLAFESLQPILAEGTTLQKIDAHRLAADIYTSSARFQMRQMMDQWTTLSSDSVVMMSYLVAVGRSQSLAKNKFIDDGKLIAQIKKTLRDTTVDLEKIEKQADKVNDEIKVHKKNMDDLQKQIDTLNTQAQQIKSKAFVAKGNEKYKLLDDASAVSRQAAILDARRQVEDAQLANLNAQRTMLTERIDFTLEFMDSLERQVEEASERQKANESQHAKAAGDLATREEKFIAEFNKITQSFSTDIVSEFDTILAEMTNALDMLNKARSMTSGSEQQLIDVELLVKQVTALNMQASMIMVLHDMGDKYQQILNRASRGQHRLMADRRATFQSAFENIQRKQIELIQKADTLTQLARQQAATVLTLVGEQGGITRMAQAARSNDAEALTTATENLNGLIDTYASRISDSKLN
;
A
#
# COMPACT_ATOMS: atom_id res chain seq x y z
N MET A 1 34.58 33.15 23.46
CA MET A 1 34.52 33.47 22.01
C MET A 1 34.05 32.29 21.13
N ARG A 2 33.48 31.20 21.70
CA ARG A 2 32.79 30.13 20.95
C ARG A 2 31.26 30.12 21.18
N ASP A 3 30.74 31.10 21.90
CA ASP A 3 29.32 31.17 22.30
C ASP A 3 28.49 32.16 21.47
N ALA A 4 29.09 32.78 20.44
CA ALA A 4 28.40 33.66 19.50
C ALA A 4 27.84 32.93 18.26
N GLU A 5 28.14 31.64 18.10
CA GLU A 5 27.75 30.84 16.92
C GLU A 5 26.52 29.94 17.15
N ILE A 6 25.94 29.94 18.36
CA ILE A 6 24.75 29.13 18.67
C ILE A 6 23.73 30.07 19.28
N GLY A 7 22.70 30.46 18.51
CA GLY A 7 21.74 31.54 18.83
C GLY A 7 20.92 31.34 20.11
N TYR A 8 21.56 31.49 21.27
CA TYR A 8 20.97 31.45 22.60
C TYR A 8 21.40 32.68 23.41
N VAL A 9 20.49 33.18 24.26
CA VAL A 9 20.76 34.28 25.21
C VAL A 9 20.71 33.73 26.63
N THR A 10 21.65 34.16 27.47
CA THR A 10 21.56 33.99 28.93
C THR A 10 20.58 35.01 29.51
N ALA A 11 19.55 34.54 30.22
CA ALA A 11 18.51 35.37 30.82
C ALA A 11 19.08 36.53 31.70
N PRO A 12 18.39 37.68 31.79
CA PRO A 12 18.85 38.82 32.57
C PRO A 12 18.96 38.53 34.08
N PRO A 13 19.85 39.23 34.83
CA PRO A 13 20.14 38.97 36.24
C PRO A 13 18.94 39.01 37.19
N GLU A 14 17.86 39.69 36.78
CA GLU A 14 16.64 39.87 37.58
C GLU A 14 15.80 38.59 37.71
N GLN A 15 16.03 37.58 36.86
CA GLN A 15 15.44 36.24 37.00
C GLN A 15 16.33 35.27 37.83
N VAL A 16 17.51 35.72 38.28
CA VAL A 16 18.50 34.90 39.01
C VAL A 16 18.26 34.89 40.53
N THR A 17 17.39 35.76 41.06
CA THR A 17 17.19 35.93 42.51
C THR A 17 16.33 34.88 43.22
N ALA A 18 16.00 33.75 42.59
CA ALA A 18 15.25 32.66 43.24
C ALA A 18 16.07 31.39 43.56
N ALA A 19 17.39 31.39 43.35
CA ALA A 19 18.23 30.20 43.55
C ALA A 19 19.31 30.41 44.63
N SER A 20 18.94 30.89 45.83
CA SER A 20 19.78 30.74 47.02
C SER A 20 19.46 29.39 47.69
N ASN A 21 19.90 28.27 47.10
CA ASN A 21 20.05 26.97 47.77
C ASN A 21 20.65 25.93 46.81
N ASN A 22 21.99 25.90 46.71
CA ASN A 22 22.82 24.73 46.34
C ASN A 22 22.26 23.72 45.30
N GLN A 23 21.62 24.18 44.23
CA GLN A 23 21.33 23.35 43.06
C GLN A 23 22.24 23.76 41.89
N PRO A 24 22.66 22.81 41.03
CA PRO A 24 23.46 23.13 39.87
C PRO A 24 22.68 24.12 39.01
N VAL A 25 23.33 25.21 38.61
CA VAL A 25 22.76 26.22 37.71
C VAL A 25 22.56 25.53 36.36
N GLU A 26 21.36 24.98 36.12
CA GLU A 26 20.91 24.67 34.77
C GLU A 26 21.00 25.98 34.00
N SER A 27 21.84 26.02 32.97
CA SER A 27 21.92 27.19 32.12
C SER A 27 20.57 27.33 31.42
N ASN A 28 19.70 28.20 31.95
CA ASN A 28 18.48 28.67 31.30
C ASN A 28 18.87 29.40 30.01
N ARG A 29 19.15 28.62 28.97
CA ARG A 29 19.51 29.09 27.64
C ARG A 29 18.24 29.10 26.81
N GLN A 30 17.70 30.28 26.55
CA GLN A 30 16.55 30.47 25.69
C GLN A 30 17.03 30.76 24.26
N SER A 31 16.31 30.28 23.24
CA SER A 31 16.65 30.60 21.86
C SER A 31 16.57 32.11 21.63
N MET A 32 17.49 32.66 20.84
CA MET A 32 17.55 34.08 20.47
C MET A 32 16.21 34.58 19.92
N GLU A 33 15.48 33.73 19.22
CA GLU A 33 14.19 34.11 18.63
C GLU A 33 13.08 34.22 19.68
N LEU A 34 13.01 33.30 20.63
CA LEU A 34 12.07 33.38 21.75
C LEU A 34 12.40 34.59 22.65
N TYR A 35 13.68 34.80 22.95
CA TYR A 35 14.13 35.99 23.67
C TYR A 35 13.71 37.27 22.94
N ARG A 36 13.91 37.34 21.61
CA ARG A 36 13.49 38.49 20.81
C ARG A 36 11.99 38.73 20.87
N GLN A 37 11.16 37.69 20.88
CA GLN A 37 9.70 37.84 21.02
C GLN A 37 9.29 38.38 22.39
N GLU A 38 9.93 37.91 23.47
CA GLU A 38 9.69 38.46 24.80
C GLU A 38 10.07 39.94 24.88
N GLN A 39 11.21 40.33 24.28
CA GLN A 39 11.61 41.73 24.22
C GLN A 39 10.63 42.58 23.38
N LEU A 40 10.08 42.04 22.28
CA LEU A 40 9.06 42.72 21.49
C LEU A 40 7.76 42.92 22.26
N LYS A 41 7.36 41.94 23.09
CA LYS A 41 6.20 42.07 23.98
C LYS A 41 6.41 43.17 25.03
N LEU A 42 7.57 43.18 25.69
CA LEU A 42 7.93 44.23 26.66
C LEU A 42 7.99 45.62 26.00
N ALA A 43 8.52 45.69 24.78
CA ALA A 43 8.51 46.92 23.99
C ALA A 43 7.08 47.39 23.70
N PHE A 44 6.17 46.48 23.33
CA PHE A 44 4.77 46.81 23.08
C PHE A 44 4.05 47.30 24.34
N GLU A 45 4.29 46.67 25.49
CA GLU A 45 3.76 47.12 26.79
C GLU A 45 4.25 48.54 27.12
N SER A 46 5.52 48.82 26.84
CA SER A 46 6.11 50.16 27.03
C SER A 46 5.54 51.22 26.07
N LEU A 47 4.98 50.81 24.93
CA LEU A 47 4.31 51.71 24.00
C LEU A 47 2.87 52.06 24.40
N GLN A 48 2.22 51.25 25.24
CA GLN A 48 0.80 51.47 25.61
C GLN A 48 0.51 52.87 26.18
N PRO A 49 1.32 53.42 27.12
CA PRO A 49 1.09 54.78 27.62
C PRO A 49 1.21 55.84 26.52
N ILE A 50 2.14 55.66 25.58
CA ILE A 50 2.35 56.60 24.47
C ILE A 50 1.17 56.55 23.49
N LEU A 51 0.67 55.35 23.19
CA LEU A 51 -0.51 55.16 22.34
C LEU A 51 -1.76 55.82 22.94
N ALA A 52 -1.91 55.81 24.27
CA ALA A 52 -3.05 56.42 24.95
C ALA A 52 -2.91 57.94 25.11
N GLU A 53 -1.79 58.41 25.64
CA GLU A 53 -1.64 59.77 26.19
C GLU A 53 -0.56 60.61 25.51
N GLY A 54 0.19 60.04 24.56
CA GLY A 54 1.23 60.75 23.82
C GLY A 54 0.71 61.92 22.97
N THR A 55 1.65 62.78 22.56
CA THR A 55 1.39 63.78 21.51
C THR A 55 1.04 63.12 20.18
N THR A 56 0.41 63.85 19.25
CA THR A 56 0.02 63.28 17.94
C THR A 56 1.18 62.62 17.20
N LEU A 57 2.35 63.29 17.15
CA LEU A 57 3.55 62.72 16.51
C LEU A 57 4.05 61.46 17.24
N GLN A 58 4.09 61.49 18.57
CA GLN A 58 4.47 60.31 19.35
C GLN A 58 3.50 59.14 19.15
N LYS A 59 2.20 59.42 19.01
CA LYS A 59 1.17 58.42 18.72
C LYS A 59 1.34 57.81 17.33
N ILE A 60 1.62 58.63 16.32
CA ILE A 60 1.90 58.16 14.95
C ILE A 60 3.08 57.20 14.96
N ASP A 61 4.21 57.60 15.56
CA ASP A 61 5.41 56.75 15.63
C ASP A 61 5.19 55.50 16.48
N ALA A 62 4.46 55.60 17.60
CA ALA A 62 4.12 54.45 18.42
C ALA A 62 3.21 53.45 17.68
N HIS A 63 2.26 53.93 16.86
CA HIS A 63 1.44 53.06 16.02
C HIS A 63 2.25 52.38 14.92
N ARG A 64 3.18 53.08 14.27
CA ARG A 64 4.08 52.49 13.26
C ARG A 64 4.97 51.41 13.88
N LEU A 65 5.56 51.69 15.04
CA LEU A 65 6.38 50.71 15.76
C LEU A 65 5.56 49.52 16.26
N ALA A 66 4.33 49.74 16.74
CA ALA A 66 3.40 48.68 17.08
C ALA A 66 3.08 47.79 15.88
N ALA A 67 2.87 48.37 14.68
CA ALA A 67 2.63 47.61 13.46
C ALA A 67 3.84 46.73 13.09
N ASP A 68 5.06 47.24 13.27
CA ASP A 68 6.29 46.48 13.08
C ASP A 68 6.43 45.32 14.06
N ILE A 69 6.10 45.54 15.35
CA ILE A 69 6.09 44.50 16.38
C ILE A 69 5.13 43.37 16.00
N TYR A 70 3.87 43.70 15.68
CA TYR A 70 2.87 42.73 15.23
C TYR A 70 3.31 41.98 13.97
N THR A 71 3.89 42.68 12.98
CA THR A 71 4.42 42.04 11.77
C THR A 71 5.56 41.07 12.09
N SER A 72 6.45 41.44 13.02
CA SER A 72 7.58 40.62 13.45
C SER A 72 7.12 39.38 14.22
N SER A 73 6.10 39.52 15.06
CA SER A 73 5.42 38.42 15.76
C SER A 73 4.79 37.44 14.76
N ALA A 74 3.99 37.93 13.82
CA ALA A 74 3.39 37.12 12.74
C ALA A 74 4.46 36.37 11.92
N ARG A 75 5.57 37.02 11.54
CA ARG A 75 6.68 36.38 10.80
C ARG A 75 7.39 35.30 11.60
N PHE A 76 7.46 35.44 12.91
CA PHE A 76 8.06 34.42 13.77
C PHE A 76 7.15 33.20 13.88
N GLN A 77 5.87 33.40 14.19
CA GLN A 77 4.88 32.32 14.22
C GLN A 77 4.79 31.60 12.88
N MET A 78 4.80 32.35 11.76
CA MET A 78 4.82 31.79 10.42
C MET A 78 6.03 30.87 10.16
N ARG A 79 7.22 31.23 10.69
CA ARG A 79 8.41 30.39 10.58
C ARG A 79 8.29 29.12 11.42
N GLN A 80 7.83 29.24 12.67
CA GLN A 80 7.59 28.08 13.54
C GLN A 80 6.59 27.11 12.91
N MET A 81 5.48 27.63 12.40
CA MET A 81 4.46 26.86 11.70
C MET A 81 5.04 26.18 10.44
N MET A 82 5.91 26.85 9.68
CA MET A 82 6.57 26.25 8.52
C MET A 82 7.59 25.16 8.89
N ASP A 83 8.28 25.29 10.01
CA ASP A 83 9.19 24.26 10.53
C ASP A 83 8.41 23.02 11.00
N GLN A 84 7.30 23.24 11.70
CA GLN A 84 6.36 22.19 12.09
C GLN A 84 5.76 21.50 10.85
N TRP A 85 5.35 22.29 9.85
CA TRP A 85 4.83 21.77 8.59
C TRP A 85 5.86 20.94 7.84
N THR A 86 7.12 21.39 7.77
CA THR A 86 8.20 20.65 7.08
C THR A 86 8.42 19.28 7.74
N THR A 87 8.41 19.24 9.07
CA THR A 87 8.51 18.00 9.85
C THR A 87 7.31 17.09 9.58
N LEU A 88 6.09 17.63 9.68
CA LEU A 88 4.85 16.88 9.46
C LEU A 88 4.70 16.40 8.01
N SER A 89 5.17 17.18 7.03
CA SER A 89 5.15 16.83 5.62
C SER A 89 6.08 15.64 5.36
N SER A 90 7.25 15.57 6.00
CA SER A 90 8.10 14.39 5.98
C SER A 90 7.38 13.15 6.54
N ASP A 91 6.71 13.28 7.69
CA ASP A 91 5.91 12.19 8.28
C ASP A 91 4.77 11.76 7.33
N SER A 92 4.15 12.71 6.62
CA SER A 92 3.09 12.41 5.64
C SER A 92 3.58 11.57 4.45
N VAL A 93 4.86 11.67 4.06
CA VAL A 93 5.46 10.79 3.05
C VAL A 93 5.54 9.35 3.57
N VAL A 94 5.83 9.16 4.86
CA VAL A 94 5.81 7.83 5.51
C VAL A 94 4.41 7.23 5.47
N MET A 95 3.38 8.02 5.80
CA MET A 95 1.97 7.59 5.65
C MET A 95 1.65 7.16 4.21
N MET A 96 2.08 7.93 3.21
CA MET A 96 1.88 7.57 1.80
C MET A 96 2.66 6.30 1.41
N SER A 97 3.81 6.04 2.02
CA SER A 97 4.55 4.79 1.83
C SER A 97 3.78 3.58 2.37
N TYR A 98 3.11 3.72 3.52
CA TYR A 98 2.23 2.69 4.06
C TYR A 98 1.03 2.45 3.15
N LEU A 99 0.44 3.50 2.56
CA LEU A 99 -0.63 3.37 1.58
C LEU A 99 -0.22 2.54 0.35
N VAL A 100 1.02 2.73 -0.14
CA VAL A 100 1.59 1.90 -1.22
C VAL A 100 1.83 0.46 -0.75
N ALA A 101 2.36 0.28 0.46
CA ALA A 101 2.62 -1.03 1.04
C ALA A 101 1.34 -1.85 1.26
N VAL A 102 0.24 -1.20 1.66
CA VAL A 102 -1.11 -1.79 1.73
C VAL A 102 -1.57 -2.25 0.34
N GLY A 103 -1.39 -1.42 -0.70
CA GLY A 103 -1.67 -1.80 -2.09
C GLY A 103 -0.94 -3.05 -2.55
N ARG A 104 0.36 -3.15 -2.24
CA ARG A 104 1.16 -4.34 -2.59
C ARG A 104 0.71 -5.57 -1.82
N SER A 105 0.55 -5.48 -0.49
CA SER A 105 0.10 -6.61 0.34
C SER A 105 -1.28 -7.10 -0.06
N GLN A 106 -2.18 -6.19 -0.45
CA GLN A 106 -3.50 -6.59 -0.90
C GLN A 106 -3.47 -7.27 -2.27
N SER A 107 -2.62 -6.81 -3.19
CA SER A 107 -2.42 -7.53 -4.45
C SER A 107 -1.92 -8.96 -4.20
N LEU A 108 -1.01 -9.14 -3.23
CA LEU A 108 -0.54 -10.46 -2.83
C LEU A 108 -1.64 -11.31 -2.18
N ALA A 109 -2.47 -10.72 -1.31
CA ALA A 109 -3.57 -11.41 -0.67
C ALA A 109 -4.73 -11.73 -1.64
N LYS A 110 -4.95 -10.90 -2.66
CA LYS A 110 -6.00 -11.09 -3.69
C LYS A 110 -5.54 -12.00 -4.83
N ASN A 111 -4.24 -12.15 -5.05
CA ASN A 111 -3.73 -13.11 -6.01
C ASN A 111 -4.23 -14.49 -5.58
N LYS A 112 -5.12 -15.06 -6.39
CA LYS A 112 -5.61 -16.42 -6.18
C LYS A 112 -4.40 -17.34 -6.31
N PHE A 113 -3.89 -17.81 -5.19
CA PHE A 113 -3.03 -18.98 -5.18
C PHE A 113 -3.81 -20.13 -5.84
N ILE A 114 -3.10 -20.99 -6.56
CA ILE A 114 -3.72 -22.14 -7.22
C ILE A 114 -4.38 -22.99 -6.13
N ASP A 115 -5.69 -23.12 -6.21
CA ASP A 115 -6.48 -24.02 -5.35
C ASP A 115 -6.35 -25.43 -5.91
N ASP A 116 -5.35 -26.15 -5.39
CA ASP A 116 -5.09 -27.55 -5.73
C ASP A 116 -6.16 -28.47 -5.14
N GLY A 117 -7.12 -27.97 -4.33
CA GLY A 117 -8.18 -28.77 -3.71
C GLY A 117 -9.03 -29.54 -4.72
N LYS A 118 -9.35 -28.93 -5.88
CA LYS A 118 -10.07 -29.61 -6.96
C LYS A 118 -9.22 -30.69 -7.63
N LEU A 119 -7.93 -30.42 -7.84
CA LEU A 119 -6.99 -31.38 -8.42
C LEU A 119 -6.78 -32.58 -7.50
N ILE A 120 -6.54 -32.34 -6.20
CA ILE A 120 -6.43 -33.38 -5.17
C ILE A 120 -7.68 -34.24 -5.14
N ALA A 121 -8.88 -33.64 -5.19
CA ALA A 121 -10.13 -34.38 -5.21
C ALA A 121 -10.29 -35.26 -6.46
N GLN A 122 -9.85 -34.78 -7.63
CA GLN A 122 -9.84 -35.55 -8.88
C GLN A 122 -8.85 -36.72 -8.80
N ILE A 123 -7.62 -36.50 -8.35
CA ILE A 123 -6.60 -37.55 -8.23
C ILE A 123 -7.06 -38.63 -7.24
N LYS A 124 -7.62 -38.24 -6.07
CA LYS A 124 -8.19 -39.18 -5.10
C LYS A 124 -9.38 -39.97 -5.65
N LYS A 125 -10.17 -39.37 -6.55
CA LYS A 125 -11.23 -40.10 -7.25
C LYS A 125 -10.62 -41.14 -8.19
N THR A 126 -9.66 -40.75 -9.03
CA THR A 126 -8.95 -41.67 -9.93
C THR A 126 -8.29 -42.83 -9.18
N LEU A 127 -7.66 -42.57 -8.03
CA LEU A 127 -7.05 -43.61 -7.19
C LEU A 127 -8.09 -44.64 -6.70
N ARG A 128 -9.27 -44.18 -6.26
CA ARG A 128 -10.38 -45.07 -5.85
C ARG A 128 -10.92 -45.88 -7.02
N ASP A 129 -11.16 -45.23 -8.16
CA ASP A 129 -11.66 -45.90 -9.36
C ASP A 129 -10.65 -46.97 -9.84
N THR A 130 -9.34 -46.66 -9.77
CA THR A 130 -8.24 -47.58 -10.10
C THR A 130 -8.17 -48.77 -9.12
N THR A 131 -8.37 -48.53 -7.83
CA THR A 131 -8.40 -49.60 -6.80
C THR A 131 -9.52 -50.60 -7.09
N VAL A 132 -10.70 -50.11 -7.46
CA VAL A 132 -11.84 -50.96 -7.84
C VAL A 132 -11.54 -51.77 -9.11
N ASP A 133 -10.80 -51.19 -10.06
CA ASP A 133 -10.39 -51.92 -11.27
C ASP A 133 -9.30 -52.95 -11.00
N LEU A 134 -8.37 -52.68 -10.08
CA LEU A 134 -7.37 -53.66 -9.61
C LEU A 134 -8.06 -54.90 -9.02
N GLU A 135 -9.03 -54.72 -8.11
CA GLU A 135 -9.79 -55.84 -7.53
C GLU A 135 -10.50 -56.70 -8.59
N LYS A 136 -10.97 -56.09 -9.68
CA LYS A 136 -11.58 -56.84 -10.80
C LYS A 136 -10.54 -57.65 -11.56
N ILE A 137 -9.36 -57.07 -11.82
CA ILE A 137 -8.26 -57.74 -12.53
C ILE A 137 -7.75 -58.92 -11.70
N GLU A 138 -7.60 -58.75 -10.38
CA GLU A 138 -7.19 -59.82 -9.46
C GLU A 138 -8.20 -60.98 -9.48
N LYS A 139 -9.51 -60.68 -9.38
CA LYS A 139 -10.56 -61.71 -9.51
C LYS A 139 -10.53 -62.43 -10.85
N GLN A 140 -10.21 -61.73 -11.94
CA GLN A 140 -10.03 -62.35 -13.25
C GLN A 140 -8.81 -63.27 -13.28
N ALA A 141 -7.70 -62.86 -12.67
CA ALA A 141 -6.49 -63.65 -12.57
C ALA A 141 -6.71 -64.95 -11.76
N ASP A 142 -7.43 -64.86 -10.64
CA ASP A 142 -7.81 -66.04 -9.83
C ASP A 142 -8.65 -67.03 -10.65
N LYS A 143 -9.64 -66.52 -11.41
CA LYS A 143 -10.46 -67.37 -12.27
C LYS A 143 -9.63 -68.07 -13.35
N VAL A 144 -8.73 -67.35 -14.02
CA VAL A 144 -7.81 -67.93 -15.02
C VAL A 144 -6.91 -68.98 -14.38
N ASN A 145 -6.39 -68.74 -13.17
CA ASN A 145 -5.57 -69.70 -12.44
C ASN A 145 -6.33 -70.99 -12.11
N ASP A 146 -7.60 -70.88 -11.72
CA ASP A 146 -8.44 -72.04 -11.47
C ASP A 146 -8.76 -72.81 -12.76
N GLU A 147 -9.06 -72.12 -13.87
CA GLU A 147 -9.23 -72.75 -15.19
C GLU A 147 -7.96 -73.51 -15.61
N ILE A 148 -6.76 -72.93 -15.43
CA ILE A 148 -5.49 -73.61 -15.70
C ILE A 148 -5.37 -74.93 -14.90
N LYS A 149 -5.74 -74.94 -13.61
CA LYS A 149 -5.70 -76.16 -12.79
C LYS A 149 -6.64 -77.23 -13.34
N VAL A 150 -7.83 -76.85 -13.77
CA VAL A 150 -8.82 -77.76 -14.37
C VAL A 150 -8.27 -78.36 -15.67
N HIS A 151 -7.75 -77.53 -16.58
CA HIS A 151 -7.18 -78.00 -17.86
C HIS A 151 -5.97 -78.92 -17.66
N LYS A 152 -5.07 -78.61 -16.72
CA LYS A 152 -3.96 -79.50 -16.35
C LYS A 152 -4.44 -80.87 -15.89
N LYS A 153 -5.44 -80.89 -15.00
CA LYS A 153 -6.03 -82.15 -14.52
C LYS A 153 -6.68 -82.95 -15.66
N ASN A 154 -7.43 -82.28 -16.54
CA ASN A 154 -8.05 -82.92 -17.70
C ASN A 154 -7.00 -83.53 -18.63
N MET A 155 -5.88 -82.84 -18.87
CA MET A 155 -4.76 -83.38 -19.65
C MET A 155 -4.14 -84.61 -19.00
N ASP A 156 -3.88 -84.59 -17.70
CA ASP A 156 -3.32 -85.73 -16.96
C ASP A 156 -4.28 -86.94 -17.00
N ASP A 157 -5.59 -86.71 -16.86
CA ASP A 157 -6.60 -87.75 -16.92
C ASP A 157 -6.75 -88.32 -18.34
N LEU A 158 -6.69 -87.48 -19.39
CA LEU A 158 -6.64 -87.92 -20.79
C LEU A 158 -5.38 -88.75 -21.07
N GLN A 159 -4.21 -88.33 -20.56
CA GLN A 159 -2.96 -89.07 -20.71
C GLN A 159 -3.07 -90.48 -20.13
N LYS A 160 -3.61 -90.62 -18.92
CA LYS A 160 -3.84 -91.95 -18.30
C LYS A 160 -4.78 -92.83 -19.14
N GLN A 161 -5.83 -92.24 -19.74
CA GLN A 161 -6.75 -92.98 -20.61
C GLN A 161 -6.05 -93.43 -21.90
N ILE A 162 -5.25 -92.56 -22.51
CA ILE A 162 -4.45 -92.87 -23.71
C ILE A 162 -3.48 -94.02 -23.42
N ASP A 163 -2.73 -93.96 -22.32
CA ASP A 163 -1.76 -95.00 -21.93
C ASP A 163 -2.45 -96.35 -21.68
N THR A 164 -3.63 -96.33 -21.07
CA THR A 164 -4.47 -97.52 -20.87
C THR A 164 -4.89 -98.15 -22.20
N LEU A 165 -5.44 -97.34 -23.12
CA LEU A 165 -5.88 -97.82 -24.44
C LEU A 165 -4.71 -98.32 -25.29
N ASN A 166 -3.56 -97.65 -25.25
CA ASN A 166 -2.35 -98.08 -25.94
C ASN A 166 -1.87 -99.45 -25.43
N THR A 167 -1.86 -99.62 -24.10
CA THR A 167 -1.52 -100.91 -23.47
C THR A 167 -2.49 -102.01 -23.88
N GLN A 168 -3.81 -101.72 -23.88
CA GLN A 168 -4.83 -102.65 -24.34
C GLN A 168 -4.66 -103.04 -25.82
N ALA A 169 -4.41 -102.06 -26.69
CA ALA A 169 -4.16 -102.30 -28.12
C ALA A 169 -2.92 -103.18 -28.34
N GLN A 170 -1.83 -102.96 -27.59
CA GLN A 170 -0.62 -103.79 -27.65
C GLN A 170 -0.86 -105.23 -27.17
N GLN A 171 -1.67 -105.42 -26.13
CA GLN A 171 -2.06 -106.74 -25.66
C GLN A 171 -2.90 -107.49 -26.71
N ILE A 172 -3.88 -106.82 -27.33
CA ILE A 172 -4.69 -107.41 -28.41
C ILE A 172 -3.80 -107.75 -29.62
N LYS A 173 -2.87 -106.87 -29.99
CA LYS A 173 -1.90 -107.10 -31.07
C LYS A 173 -0.98 -108.30 -30.79
N SER A 174 -0.53 -108.46 -29.55
CA SER A 174 0.24 -109.63 -29.13
C SER A 174 -0.56 -110.93 -29.23
N LYS A 175 -1.86 -110.91 -28.86
CA LYS A 175 -2.76 -112.05 -29.06
C LYS A 175 -2.96 -112.36 -30.55
N ALA A 176 -3.07 -111.34 -31.39
CA ALA A 176 -3.20 -111.49 -32.84
C ALA A 176 -1.95 -112.12 -33.50
N PHE A 177 -0.76 -111.88 -32.96
CA PHE A 177 0.51 -112.41 -33.49
C PHE A 177 0.56 -113.96 -33.47
N VAL A 178 -0.10 -114.58 -32.49
CA VAL A 178 -0.12 -116.04 -32.29
C VAL A 178 -1.38 -116.72 -32.85
N ALA A 179 -2.38 -115.96 -33.31
CA ALA A 179 -3.62 -116.47 -33.89
C ALA A 179 -3.47 -116.87 -35.38
N LYS A 180 -4.34 -117.77 -35.87
CA LYS A 180 -4.34 -118.25 -37.27
C LYS A 180 -5.67 -117.98 -37.98
N GLY A 181 -5.65 -117.89 -39.31
CA GLY A 181 -6.87 -117.72 -40.12
C GLY A 181 -7.60 -116.40 -39.86
N ASN A 182 -8.93 -116.42 -39.96
CA ASN A 182 -9.77 -115.22 -39.85
C ASN A 182 -9.74 -114.54 -38.47
N GLU A 183 -9.42 -115.28 -37.41
CA GLU A 183 -9.32 -114.75 -36.04
C GLU A 183 -8.20 -113.73 -35.89
N LYS A 184 -7.06 -113.96 -36.56
CA LYS A 184 -5.94 -113.01 -36.60
C LYS A 184 -6.34 -111.66 -37.17
N TYR A 185 -7.05 -111.66 -38.30
CA TYR A 185 -7.49 -110.42 -38.94
C TYR A 185 -8.51 -109.66 -38.10
N LYS A 186 -9.42 -110.36 -37.42
CA LYS A 186 -10.37 -109.74 -36.48
C LYS A 186 -9.66 -109.08 -35.29
N LEU A 187 -8.70 -109.76 -34.66
CA LEU A 187 -7.93 -109.20 -33.55
C LEU A 187 -7.06 -107.99 -33.96
N LEU A 188 -6.54 -107.98 -35.19
CA LEU A 188 -5.81 -106.81 -35.71
C LEU A 188 -6.74 -105.63 -35.98
N ASP A 189 -7.97 -105.87 -36.45
CA ASP A 189 -8.97 -104.82 -36.63
C ASP A 189 -9.45 -104.26 -35.28
N ASP A 190 -9.68 -105.12 -34.29
CA ASP A 190 -10.01 -104.73 -32.91
C ASP A 190 -8.88 -103.90 -32.28
N ALA A 191 -7.61 -104.31 -32.42
CA ALA A 191 -6.45 -103.53 -31.96
C ALA A 191 -6.35 -102.17 -32.66
N SER A 192 -6.66 -102.13 -33.96
CA SER A 192 -6.68 -100.88 -34.75
C SER A 192 -7.84 -99.97 -34.34
N ALA A 193 -8.99 -100.52 -33.95
CA ALA A 193 -10.10 -99.76 -33.39
C ALA A 193 -9.74 -99.13 -32.03
N VAL A 194 -9.12 -99.88 -31.13
CA VAL A 194 -8.64 -99.35 -29.82
C VAL A 194 -7.55 -98.30 -30.02
N SER A 195 -6.61 -98.51 -30.95
CA SER A 195 -5.58 -97.52 -31.28
C SER A 195 -6.18 -96.23 -31.88
N ARG A 196 -7.24 -96.33 -32.69
CA ARG A 196 -7.99 -95.16 -33.18
C ARG A 196 -8.67 -94.39 -32.05
N GLN A 197 -9.21 -95.07 -31.04
CA GLN A 197 -9.77 -94.41 -29.85
C GLN A 197 -8.69 -93.66 -29.06
N ALA A 198 -7.50 -94.25 -28.88
CA ALA A 198 -6.37 -93.58 -28.25
C ALA A 198 -5.94 -92.31 -29.04
N ALA A 199 -5.89 -92.40 -30.37
CA ALA A 199 -5.57 -91.25 -31.23
C ALA A 199 -6.62 -90.12 -31.17
N ILE A 200 -7.91 -90.44 -31.03
CA ILE A 200 -8.98 -89.45 -30.83
C ILE A 200 -8.81 -88.73 -29.48
N LEU A 201 -8.45 -89.47 -28.42
CA LEU A 201 -8.17 -88.87 -27.11
C LEU A 201 -6.89 -88.02 -27.13
N ASP A 202 -5.86 -88.42 -27.88
CA ASP A 202 -4.65 -87.60 -28.05
C ASP A 202 -4.94 -86.30 -28.79
N ALA A 203 -5.77 -86.33 -29.85
CA ALA A 203 -6.23 -85.12 -30.52
C ALA A 203 -7.00 -84.18 -29.56
N ARG A 204 -7.84 -84.73 -28.66
CA ARG A 204 -8.49 -83.93 -27.60
C ARG A 204 -7.47 -83.37 -26.61
N ARG A 205 -6.45 -84.14 -26.22
CA ARG A 205 -5.37 -83.69 -25.35
C ARG A 205 -4.58 -82.53 -25.96
N GLN A 206 -4.35 -82.54 -27.27
CA GLN A 206 -3.70 -81.44 -28.00
C GLN A 206 -4.56 -80.17 -28.01
N VAL A 207 -5.90 -80.30 -28.06
CA VAL A 207 -6.81 -79.14 -27.92
C VAL A 207 -6.72 -78.56 -26.51
N GLU A 208 -6.69 -79.39 -25.48
CA GLU A 208 -6.51 -78.95 -24.09
C GLU A 208 -5.15 -78.25 -23.88
N ASP A 209 -4.08 -78.75 -24.51
CA ASP A 209 -2.74 -78.13 -24.47
C ASP A 209 -2.74 -76.73 -25.09
N ALA A 210 -3.40 -76.57 -26.25
CA ALA A 210 -3.57 -75.27 -26.88
C ALA A 210 -4.40 -74.29 -26.03
N GLN A 211 -5.45 -74.77 -25.36
CA GLN A 211 -6.25 -73.98 -24.42
C GLN A 211 -5.43 -73.54 -23.20
N LEU A 212 -4.61 -74.44 -22.66
CA LEU A 212 -3.70 -74.16 -21.55
C LEU A 212 -2.64 -73.13 -21.93
N ALA A 213 -2.08 -73.20 -23.14
CA ALA A 213 -1.17 -72.19 -23.65
C ALA A 213 -1.82 -70.80 -23.73
N ASN A 214 -3.08 -70.74 -24.19
CA ASN A 214 -3.86 -69.48 -24.24
C ASN A 214 -4.11 -68.92 -22.82
N LEU A 215 -4.54 -69.77 -21.88
CA LEU A 215 -4.75 -69.34 -20.49
C LEU A 215 -3.46 -68.87 -19.81
N ASN A 216 -2.32 -69.50 -20.08
CA ASN A 216 -1.02 -69.02 -19.57
C ASN A 216 -0.63 -67.66 -20.16
N ALA A 217 -0.92 -67.41 -21.43
CA ALA A 217 -0.73 -66.10 -22.04
C ALA A 217 -1.65 -65.04 -21.39
N GLN A 218 -2.92 -65.37 -21.19
CA GLN A 218 -3.87 -64.50 -20.49
C GLN A 218 -3.43 -64.19 -19.05
N ARG A 219 -2.95 -65.20 -18.32
CA ARG A 219 -2.40 -65.02 -16.97
C ARG A 219 -1.23 -64.03 -16.97
N THR A 220 -0.31 -64.16 -17.91
CA THR A 220 0.86 -63.27 -18.02
C THR A 220 0.42 -61.82 -18.27
N MET A 221 -0.52 -61.61 -19.19
CA MET A 221 -1.09 -60.28 -19.46
C MET A 221 -1.80 -59.69 -18.22
N LEU A 222 -2.50 -60.51 -17.45
CA LEU A 222 -3.16 -60.07 -16.22
C LEU A 222 -2.14 -59.70 -15.13
N THR A 223 -1.05 -60.45 -14.99
CA THR A 223 0.05 -60.13 -14.06
C THR A 223 0.71 -58.80 -14.43
N GLU A 224 1.10 -58.61 -15.69
CA GLU A 224 1.69 -57.35 -16.16
C GLU A 224 0.73 -56.17 -15.94
N ARG A 225 -0.57 -56.38 -16.14
CA ARG A 225 -1.59 -55.36 -15.90
C ARG A 225 -1.74 -55.02 -14.42
N ILE A 226 -1.63 -55.99 -13.51
CA ILE A 226 -1.62 -55.77 -12.06
C ILE A 226 -0.41 -54.91 -11.68
N ASP A 227 0.79 -55.30 -12.12
CA ASP A 227 2.03 -54.58 -11.81
C ASP A 227 1.97 -53.13 -12.29
N PHE A 228 1.54 -52.90 -13.54
CA PHE A 228 1.33 -51.55 -14.07
C PHE A 228 0.30 -50.74 -13.27
N THR A 229 -0.79 -51.39 -12.84
CA THR A 229 -1.85 -50.73 -12.07
C THR A 229 -1.32 -50.30 -10.70
N LEU A 230 -0.51 -51.14 -10.05
CA LEU A 230 0.14 -50.81 -8.78
C LEU A 230 1.12 -49.64 -8.93
N GLU A 231 1.98 -49.65 -9.95
CA GLU A 231 2.90 -48.53 -10.24
C GLU A 231 2.14 -47.22 -10.52
N PHE A 232 1.02 -47.30 -11.25
CA PHE A 232 0.17 -46.14 -11.50
C PHE A 232 -0.48 -45.61 -10.22
N MET A 233 -0.93 -46.49 -9.32
CA MET A 233 -1.46 -46.11 -8.01
C MET A 233 -0.40 -45.42 -7.15
N ASP A 234 0.82 -45.97 -7.06
CA ASP A 234 1.95 -45.34 -6.34
C ASP A 234 2.26 -43.94 -6.88
N SER A 235 2.24 -43.77 -8.21
CA SER A 235 2.41 -42.46 -8.85
C SER A 235 1.28 -41.48 -8.49
N LEU A 236 0.03 -41.94 -8.46
CA LEU A 236 -1.11 -41.10 -8.05
C LEU A 236 -1.00 -40.70 -6.57
N GLU A 237 -0.55 -41.59 -5.69
CA GLU A 237 -0.34 -41.28 -4.27
C GLU A 237 0.73 -40.20 -4.07
N ARG A 238 1.87 -40.31 -4.77
CA ARG A 238 2.91 -39.25 -4.76
C ARG A 238 2.36 -37.91 -5.25
N GLN A 239 1.56 -37.91 -6.31
CA GLN A 239 0.93 -36.69 -6.81
C GLN A 239 -0.05 -36.07 -5.79
N VAL A 240 -0.75 -36.89 -5.00
CA VAL A 240 -1.59 -36.38 -3.90
C VAL A 240 -0.74 -35.74 -2.81
N GLU A 241 0.37 -36.35 -2.43
CA GLU A 241 1.28 -35.83 -1.41
C GLU A 241 1.86 -34.47 -1.84
N GLU A 242 2.46 -34.40 -3.03
CA GLU A 242 3.04 -33.17 -3.58
C GLU A 242 1.99 -32.05 -3.71
N ALA A 243 0.79 -32.35 -4.24
CA ALA A 243 -0.27 -31.37 -4.36
C ALA A 243 -0.77 -30.89 -2.97
N SER A 244 -0.80 -31.79 -1.98
CA SER A 244 -1.20 -31.45 -0.61
C SER A 244 -0.17 -30.55 0.07
N GLU A 245 1.13 -30.79 -0.14
CA GLU A 245 2.20 -29.91 0.34
C GLU A 245 2.12 -28.52 -0.29
N ARG A 246 1.92 -28.45 -1.61
CA ARG A 246 1.72 -27.16 -2.31
C ARG A 246 0.51 -26.42 -1.80
N GLN A 247 -0.63 -27.11 -1.60
CA GLN A 247 -1.84 -26.52 -1.04
C GLN A 247 -1.57 -25.93 0.36
N LYS A 248 -0.91 -26.68 1.24
CA LYS A 248 -0.57 -26.22 2.60
C LYS A 248 0.39 -25.02 2.57
N ALA A 249 1.38 -25.03 1.67
CA ALA A 249 2.29 -23.91 1.49
C ALA A 249 1.55 -22.65 0.98
N ASN A 250 0.65 -22.81 0.01
CA ASN A 250 -0.20 -21.74 -0.52
C ASN A 250 -1.12 -21.16 0.56
N GLU A 251 -1.76 -22.01 1.36
CA GLU A 251 -2.61 -21.58 2.50
C GLU A 251 -1.81 -20.81 3.55
N SER A 252 -0.61 -21.28 3.89
CA SER A 252 0.28 -20.58 4.82
C SER A 252 0.73 -19.23 4.27
N GLN A 253 1.09 -19.15 2.99
CA GLN A 253 1.46 -17.90 2.32
C GLN A 253 0.29 -16.92 2.27
N HIS A 254 -0.91 -17.41 1.96
CA HIS A 254 -2.12 -16.59 1.97
C HIS A 254 -2.44 -16.07 3.37
N ALA A 255 -2.33 -16.90 4.41
CA ALA A 255 -2.52 -16.48 5.80
C ALA A 255 -1.50 -15.42 6.23
N LYS A 256 -0.21 -15.59 5.85
CA LYS A 256 0.84 -14.58 6.10
C LYS A 256 0.55 -13.28 5.34
N ALA A 257 0.17 -13.36 4.07
CA ALA A 257 -0.17 -12.18 3.27
C ALA A 257 -1.38 -11.42 3.85
N ALA A 258 -2.38 -12.14 4.35
CA ALA A 258 -3.54 -11.55 5.04
C ALA A 258 -3.14 -10.90 6.38
N GLY A 259 -2.27 -11.54 7.17
CA GLY A 259 -1.73 -10.97 8.39
C GLY A 259 -0.91 -9.69 8.15
N ASP A 260 0.01 -9.74 7.18
CA ASP A 260 0.83 -8.58 6.78
C ASP A 260 -0.03 -7.42 6.27
N LEU A 261 -1.12 -7.72 5.54
CA LEU A 261 -2.08 -6.71 5.11
C LEU A 261 -2.71 -6.02 6.32
N ALA A 262 -3.24 -6.78 7.28
CA ALA A 262 -3.88 -6.22 8.47
C ALA A 262 -2.93 -5.33 9.28
N THR A 263 -1.69 -5.76 9.50
CA THR A 263 -0.68 -4.95 10.22
C THR A 263 -0.33 -3.67 9.46
N ARG A 264 -0.20 -3.71 8.14
CA ARG A 264 0.11 -2.51 7.34
C ARG A 264 -1.06 -1.54 7.29
N GLU A 265 -2.28 -2.05 7.23
CA GLU A 265 -3.49 -1.25 7.30
C GLU A 265 -3.62 -0.54 8.65
N GLU A 266 -3.36 -1.23 9.76
CA GLU A 266 -3.37 -0.63 11.09
C GLU A 266 -2.34 0.49 11.22
N LYS A 267 -1.10 0.25 10.77
CA LYS A 267 -0.04 1.27 10.76
C LYS A 267 -0.40 2.48 9.91
N PHE A 268 -0.98 2.27 8.73
CA PHE A 268 -1.46 3.37 7.89
C PHE A 268 -2.49 4.23 8.62
N ILE A 269 -3.49 3.60 9.25
CA ILE A 269 -4.56 4.33 9.96
C ILE A 269 -4.01 5.08 11.17
N ALA A 270 -3.09 4.47 11.92
CA ALA A 270 -2.45 5.12 13.06
C ALA A 270 -1.69 6.38 12.62
N GLU A 271 -0.86 6.29 11.57
CA GLU A 271 -0.14 7.44 11.02
C GLU A 271 -1.08 8.48 10.43
N PHE A 272 -2.12 8.07 9.69
CA PHE A 272 -3.11 9.00 9.15
C PHE A 272 -3.78 9.82 10.26
N ASN A 273 -4.23 9.16 11.33
CA ASN A 273 -4.89 9.84 12.44
C ASN A 273 -3.93 10.79 13.17
N LYS A 274 -2.70 10.34 13.44
CA LYS A 274 -1.64 11.15 14.06
C LYS A 274 -1.39 12.41 13.23
N ILE A 275 -1.15 12.25 11.93
CA ILE A 275 -0.86 13.38 11.03
C ILE A 275 -2.06 14.32 10.92
N THR A 276 -3.28 13.78 10.83
CA THR A 276 -4.51 14.59 10.79
C THR A 276 -4.67 15.43 12.04
N GLN A 277 -4.41 14.84 13.20
CA GLN A 277 -4.48 15.54 14.47
C GLN A 277 -3.40 16.61 14.57
N SER A 278 -2.12 16.28 14.32
CA SER A 278 -1.03 17.25 14.34
C SER A 278 -1.23 18.38 13.32
N PHE A 279 -1.73 18.09 12.13
CA PHE A 279 -2.05 19.14 11.16
C PHE A 279 -3.11 20.11 11.70
N SER A 280 -4.17 19.58 12.30
CA SER A 280 -5.24 20.39 12.86
C SER A 280 -4.80 21.19 14.09
N THR A 281 -4.00 20.59 14.98
CA THR A 281 -3.63 21.16 16.28
C THR A 281 -2.40 22.04 16.22
N ASP A 282 -1.41 21.70 15.38
CA ASP A 282 -0.11 22.36 15.36
C ASP A 282 0.04 23.31 14.17
N ILE A 283 -0.66 23.08 13.06
CA ILE A 283 -0.53 23.89 11.84
C ILE A 283 -1.73 24.82 11.63
N VAL A 284 -2.93 24.26 11.56
CA VAL A 284 -4.14 25.04 11.23
C VAL A 284 -4.51 26.01 12.36
N SER A 285 -4.23 25.65 13.61
CA SER A 285 -4.47 26.52 14.78
C SER A 285 -3.64 27.82 14.72
N GLU A 286 -2.41 27.75 14.20
CA GLU A 286 -1.50 28.89 14.08
C GLU A 286 -1.95 29.89 13.00
N PHE A 287 -2.75 29.46 12.02
CA PHE A 287 -3.21 30.33 10.94
C PHE A 287 -4.00 31.52 11.49
N ASP A 288 -4.94 31.27 12.40
CA ASP A 288 -5.79 32.33 12.92
C ASP A 288 -4.99 33.31 13.80
N THR A 289 -3.97 32.83 14.52
CA THR A 289 -3.03 33.66 15.29
C THR A 289 -2.22 34.58 14.37
N ILE A 290 -1.57 34.03 13.34
CA ILE A 290 -0.75 34.80 12.40
C ILE A 290 -1.59 35.85 11.66
N LEU A 291 -2.81 35.47 11.26
CA LEU A 291 -3.74 36.39 10.61
C LEU A 291 -4.19 37.53 11.53
N ALA A 292 -4.50 37.23 12.80
CA ALA A 292 -4.88 38.23 13.78
C ALA A 292 -3.74 39.24 14.02
N GLU A 293 -2.50 38.78 14.14
CA GLU A 293 -1.32 39.64 14.28
C GLU A 293 -1.15 40.57 13.06
N MET A 294 -1.32 40.05 11.84
CA MET A 294 -1.26 40.89 10.62
C MET A 294 -2.43 41.87 10.51
N THR A 295 -3.63 41.49 10.92
CA THR A 295 -4.78 42.42 11.01
C THR A 295 -4.48 43.54 12.00
N ASN A 296 -3.95 43.22 13.18
CA ASN A 296 -3.54 44.21 14.17
C ASN A 296 -2.46 45.16 13.61
N ALA A 297 -1.48 44.65 12.86
CA ALA A 297 -0.46 45.47 12.21
C ALA A 297 -1.08 46.48 11.22
N LEU A 298 -2.00 46.03 10.37
CA LEU A 298 -2.71 46.90 9.42
C LEU A 298 -3.58 47.95 10.14
N ASP A 299 -4.27 47.56 11.20
CA ASP A 299 -5.10 48.45 12.01
C ASP A 299 -4.27 49.54 12.70
N MET A 300 -3.07 49.21 13.20
CA MET A 300 -2.17 50.21 13.77
C MET A 300 -1.73 51.24 12.72
N LEU A 301 -1.38 50.81 11.50
CA LEU A 301 -1.03 51.74 10.42
C LEU A 301 -2.23 52.58 9.95
N ASN A 302 -3.43 52.02 9.89
CA ASN A 302 -4.64 52.78 9.57
C ASN A 302 -4.94 53.86 10.62
N LYS A 303 -4.69 53.58 11.91
CA LYS A 303 -4.78 54.58 12.98
C LYS A 303 -3.72 55.67 12.81
N ALA A 304 -2.47 55.30 12.51
CA ALA A 304 -1.42 56.28 12.23
C ALA A 304 -1.81 57.18 11.03
N ARG A 305 -2.31 56.56 9.94
CA ARG A 305 -2.74 57.25 8.72
C ARG A 305 -3.80 58.31 9.00
N SER A 306 -4.80 58.02 9.82
CA SER A 306 -5.89 58.96 10.14
C SER A 306 -5.45 60.17 10.97
N MET A 307 -4.27 60.11 11.58
CA MET A 307 -3.66 61.20 12.34
C MET A 307 -2.67 62.05 11.53
N THR A 308 -2.37 61.64 10.29
CA THR A 308 -1.40 62.31 9.43
C THR A 308 -2.05 63.02 8.25
N SER A 309 -1.31 63.96 7.65
CA SER A 309 -1.66 64.60 6.39
C SER A 309 -0.40 64.90 5.56
N GLY A 310 -0.57 65.15 4.26
CA GLY A 310 0.55 65.54 3.40
C GLY A 310 1.62 64.45 3.27
N SER A 311 2.90 64.82 3.37
CA SER A 311 4.05 63.91 3.16
C SER A 311 4.11 62.75 4.17
N GLU A 312 3.70 62.98 5.41
CA GLU A 312 3.74 61.94 6.45
C GLU A 312 2.69 60.85 6.19
N GLN A 313 1.52 61.24 5.68
CA GLN A 313 0.48 60.31 5.24
C GLN A 313 0.96 59.45 4.06
N GLN A 314 1.72 60.03 3.13
CA GLN A 314 2.29 59.31 1.98
C GLN A 314 3.28 58.21 2.44
N LEU A 315 4.08 58.47 3.48
CA LEU A 315 4.97 57.44 4.06
C LEU A 315 4.18 56.28 4.66
N ILE A 316 3.14 56.58 5.43
CA ILE A 316 2.28 55.55 6.02
C ILE A 316 1.55 54.76 4.93
N ASP A 317 1.18 55.40 3.82
CA ASP A 317 0.57 54.74 2.68
C ASP A 317 1.49 53.70 2.01
N VAL A 318 2.79 53.99 1.93
CA VAL A 318 3.81 53.03 1.46
C VAL A 318 3.98 51.89 2.47
N GLU A 319 4.05 52.20 3.77
CA GLU A 319 4.16 51.17 4.82
C GLU A 319 2.96 50.23 4.83
N LEU A 320 1.74 50.77 4.66
CA LEU A 320 0.51 49.99 4.59
C LEU A 320 0.57 49.00 3.42
N LEU A 321 1.01 49.45 2.24
CA LEU A 321 1.21 48.57 1.08
C LEU A 321 2.20 47.44 1.38
N VAL A 322 3.35 47.75 1.99
CA VAL A 322 4.35 46.75 2.37
C VAL A 322 3.78 45.71 3.34
N LYS A 323 2.96 46.12 4.31
CA LYS A 323 2.31 45.20 5.24
C LYS A 323 1.23 44.36 4.57
N GLN A 324 0.44 44.94 3.66
CA GLN A 324 -0.55 44.20 2.87
C GLN A 324 0.12 43.12 2.01
N VAL A 325 1.21 43.46 1.31
CA VAL A 325 2.00 42.48 0.53
C VAL A 325 2.61 41.40 1.42
N THR A 326 3.08 41.76 2.63
CA THR A 326 3.58 40.79 3.61
C THR A 326 2.48 39.82 4.06
N ALA A 327 1.29 40.32 4.37
CA ALA A 327 0.13 39.51 4.76
C ALA A 327 -0.33 38.58 3.62
N LEU A 328 -0.32 39.07 2.37
CA LEU A 328 -0.60 38.25 1.18
C LEU A 328 0.38 37.09 1.03
N ASN A 329 1.68 37.36 1.20
CA ASN A 329 2.69 36.29 1.14
C ASN A 329 2.47 35.21 2.20
N MET A 330 2.12 35.61 3.43
CA MET A 330 1.80 34.67 4.51
C MET A 330 0.56 33.84 4.19
N GLN A 331 -0.52 34.47 3.72
CA GLN A 331 -1.74 33.77 3.30
C GLN A 331 -1.49 32.80 2.15
N ALA A 332 -0.76 33.23 1.11
CA ALA A 332 -0.39 32.36 -0.01
C ALA A 332 0.37 31.12 0.49
N SER A 333 1.29 31.32 1.43
CA SER A 333 2.07 30.23 2.03
C SER A 333 1.20 29.27 2.86
N MET A 334 0.24 29.78 3.66
CA MET A 334 -0.74 28.93 4.37
C MET A 334 -1.64 28.14 3.40
N ILE A 335 -2.07 28.76 2.30
CA ILE A 335 -2.88 28.11 1.26
C ILE A 335 -2.09 26.98 0.59
N MET A 336 -0.80 27.16 0.33
CA MET A 336 0.07 26.10 -0.20
C MET A 336 0.19 24.91 0.76
N VAL A 337 0.30 25.17 2.07
CA VAL A 337 0.32 24.12 3.10
C VAL A 337 -1.00 23.32 3.10
N LEU A 338 -2.15 24.00 3.04
CA LEU A 338 -3.44 23.35 2.91
C LEU A 338 -3.57 22.56 1.60
N HIS A 339 -3.05 23.10 0.49
CA HIS A 339 -3.09 22.46 -0.82
C HIS A 339 -2.34 21.13 -0.82
N ASP A 340 -1.06 21.13 -0.41
CA ASP A 340 -0.24 19.90 -0.39
C ASP A 340 -0.84 18.84 0.53
N MET A 341 -1.36 19.24 1.69
CA MET A 341 -2.03 18.32 2.60
C MET A 341 -3.35 17.79 2.03
N GLY A 342 -4.13 18.66 1.40
CA GLY A 342 -5.38 18.33 0.71
C GLY A 342 -5.16 17.32 -0.41
N ASP A 343 -4.11 17.50 -1.22
CA ASP A 343 -3.74 16.58 -2.30
C ASP A 343 -3.43 15.17 -1.78
N LYS A 344 -2.71 15.06 -0.65
CA LYS A 344 -2.42 13.77 0.00
C LYS A 344 -3.70 13.09 0.47
N TYR A 345 -4.62 13.83 1.10
CA TYR A 345 -5.91 13.29 1.52
C TYR A 345 -6.80 12.89 0.34
N GLN A 346 -6.80 13.69 -0.73
CA GLN A 346 -7.52 13.35 -1.95
C GLN A 346 -6.99 12.07 -2.59
N GLN A 347 -5.67 11.85 -2.59
CA GLN A 347 -5.07 10.60 -3.06
C GLN A 347 -5.53 9.39 -2.23
N ILE A 348 -5.59 9.53 -0.90
CA ILE A 348 -6.12 8.48 -0.01
C ILE A 348 -7.60 8.21 -0.32
N LEU A 349 -8.42 9.27 -0.42
CA LEU A 349 -9.84 9.18 -0.69
C LEU A 349 -10.14 8.52 -2.05
N ASN A 350 -9.34 8.84 -3.07
CA ASN A 350 -9.44 8.23 -4.39
C ASN A 350 -9.19 6.71 -4.34
N ARG A 351 -8.21 6.26 -3.54
CA ARG A 351 -7.94 4.82 -3.36
C ARG A 351 -9.04 4.12 -2.57
N ALA A 352 -9.58 4.78 -1.53
CA ALA A 352 -10.72 4.29 -0.78
C ALA A 352 -11.97 4.13 -1.66
N SER A 353 -12.25 5.13 -2.52
CA SER A 353 -13.46 5.20 -3.34
C SER A 353 -13.48 4.21 -4.50
N ARG A 354 -12.32 3.81 -5.02
CA ARG A 354 -12.22 2.78 -6.07
C ARG A 354 -12.53 1.36 -5.57
N GLY A 355 -12.89 1.19 -4.30
CA GLY A 355 -13.18 -0.11 -3.70
C GLY A 355 -11.98 -1.06 -3.71
N GLN A 356 -10.78 -0.53 -3.97
CA GLN A 356 -9.58 -1.35 -4.08
C GLN A 356 -9.23 -1.95 -2.72
N HIS A 357 -9.55 -1.24 -1.62
CA HIS A 357 -9.20 -1.57 -0.24
C HIS A 357 -10.45 -1.61 0.66
N ARG A 358 -10.74 -2.75 1.30
CA ARG A 358 -11.95 -2.91 2.13
C ARG A 358 -11.92 -2.01 3.37
N LEU A 359 -10.82 -2.03 4.14
CA LEU A 359 -10.70 -1.18 5.33
C LEU A 359 -10.73 0.31 4.98
N MET A 360 -10.11 0.71 3.87
CA MET A 360 -10.16 2.11 3.42
C MET A 360 -11.58 2.51 2.98
N ALA A 361 -12.33 1.60 2.36
CA ALA A 361 -13.73 1.84 2.02
C ALA A 361 -14.58 2.04 3.29
N ASP A 362 -14.37 1.21 4.31
CA ASP A 362 -15.05 1.32 5.61
C ASP A 362 -14.71 2.63 6.34
N ARG A 363 -13.50 3.17 6.10
CA ARG A 363 -13.01 4.45 6.68
C ARG A 363 -13.17 5.65 5.75
N ARG A 364 -13.83 5.48 4.60
CA ARG A 364 -13.97 6.53 3.58
C ARG A 364 -14.55 7.82 4.16
N ALA A 365 -15.56 7.73 5.01
CA ALA A 365 -16.19 8.88 5.65
C ALA A 365 -15.20 9.69 6.50
N THR A 366 -14.28 9.02 7.20
CA THR A 366 -13.23 9.68 7.97
C THR A 366 -12.27 10.46 7.07
N PHE A 367 -11.79 9.83 5.99
CA PHE A 367 -10.89 10.49 5.03
C PHE A 367 -11.57 11.66 4.33
N GLN A 368 -12.84 11.48 3.96
CA GLN A 368 -13.63 12.51 3.32
C GLN A 368 -13.84 13.71 4.26
N SER A 369 -14.20 13.47 5.52
CA SER A 369 -14.35 14.55 6.50
C SER A 369 -13.04 15.33 6.72
N ALA A 370 -11.91 14.63 6.79
CA ALA A 370 -10.60 15.28 6.92
C ALA A 370 -10.27 16.15 5.70
N PHE A 371 -10.52 15.65 4.49
CA PHE A 371 -10.33 16.42 3.25
C PHE A 371 -11.26 17.64 3.16
N GLU A 372 -12.56 17.46 3.46
CA GLU A 372 -13.54 18.55 3.43
C GLU A 372 -13.21 19.67 4.43
N ASN A 373 -12.65 19.33 5.60
CA ASN A 373 -12.19 20.33 6.56
C ASN A 373 -11.01 21.17 6.03
N ILE A 374 -10.03 20.53 5.37
CA ILE A 374 -8.93 21.25 4.69
C ILE A 374 -9.48 22.15 3.59
N GLN A 375 -10.35 21.61 2.73
CA GLN A 375 -10.94 22.35 1.62
C GLN A 375 -11.72 23.59 2.12
N ARG A 376 -12.52 23.43 3.17
CA ARG A 376 -13.27 24.54 3.77
C ARG A 376 -12.35 25.64 4.27
N LYS A 377 -11.29 25.30 5.02
CA LYS A 377 -10.33 26.29 5.52
C LYS A 377 -9.55 26.94 4.38
N GLN A 378 -9.25 26.20 3.31
CA GLN A 378 -8.57 26.76 2.14
C GLN A 378 -9.44 27.78 1.42
N ILE A 379 -10.72 27.48 1.21
CA ILE A 379 -11.68 28.42 0.61
C ILE A 379 -11.79 29.69 1.44
N GLU A 380 -11.88 29.56 2.77
CA GLU A 380 -11.90 30.71 3.69
C GLU A 380 -10.66 31.60 3.53
N LEU A 381 -9.46 30.99 3.48
CA LEU A 381 -8.21 31.73 3.29
C LEU A 381 -8.12 32.40 1.91
N ILE A 382 -8.56 31.72 0.85
CA ILE A 382 -8.58 32.29 -0.50
C ILE A 382 -9.48 33.52 -0.55
N GLN A 383 -10.68 33.46 0.04
CA GLN A 383 -11.60 34.62 0.09
C GLN A 383 -11.00 35.81 0.86
N LYS A 384 -10.33 35.54 1.99
CA LYS A 384 -9.60 36.56 2.75
C LYS A 384 -8.45 37.17 1.93
N ALA A 385 -7.72 36.34 1.18
CA ALA A 385 -6.61 36.78 0.35
C ALA A 385 -7.05 37.57 -0.89
N ASP A 386 -8.18 37.22 -1.50
CA ASP A 386 -8.78 37.99 -2.60
C ASP A 386 -9.16 39.40 -2.13
N THR A 387 -9.77 39.50 -0.96
CA THR A 387 -10.13 40.79 -0.34
C THR A 387 -8.87 41.62 -0.09
N LEU A 388 -7.84 41.01 0.49
CA LEU A 388 -6.57 41.68 0.76
C LEU A 388 -5.84 42.08 -0.54
N THR A 389 -5.94 41.28 -1.60
CA THR A 389 -5.36 41.57 -2.91
C THR A 389 -6.00 42.82 -3.53
N GLN A 390 -7.33 42.95 -3.42
CA GLN A 390 -8.05 44.14 -3.88
C GLN A 390 -7.62 45.39 -3.10
N LEU A 391 -7.52 45.28 -1.77
CA LEU A 391 -7.05 46.37 -0.92
C LEU A 391 -5.61 46.77 -1.25
N ALA A 392 -4.72 45.80 -1.45
CA ALA A 392 -3.33 46.03 -1.82
C ALA A 392 -3.21 46.71 -3.20
N ARG A 393 -4.01 46.31 -4.18
CA ARG A 393 -4.05 46.96 -5.51
C ARG A 393 -4.54 48.40 -5.44
N GLN A 394 -5.59 48.67 -4.65
CA GLN A 394 -6.06 50.04 -4.42
C GLN A 394 -5.00 50.90 -3.73
N GLN A 395 -4.29 50.34 -2.76
CA GLN A 395 -3.20 51.02 -2.07
C GLN A 395 -2.00 51.25 -3.01
N ALA A 396 -1.62 50.27 -3.83
CA ALA A 396 -0.56 50.40 -4.82
C ALA A 396 -0.87 51.48 -5.86
N ALA A 397 -2.10 51.54 -6.37
CA ALA A 397 -2.55 52.60 -7.27
C ALA A 397 -2.44 53.98 -6.60
N THR A 398 -2.82 54.08 -5.32
CA THR A 398 -2.66 55.31 -4.51
C THR A 398 -1.19 55.72 -4.39
N VAL A 399 -0.29 54.78 -4.09
CA VAL A 399 1.15 55.07 -3.98
C VAL A 399 1.74 55.47 -5.35
N LEU A 400 1.35 54.81 -6.44
CA LEU A 400 1.84 55.12 -7.79
C LEU A 400 1.41 56.51 -8.27
N THR A 401 0.17 56.95 -8.00
CA THR A 401 -0.26 58.32 -8.33
C THR A 401 0.51 59.37 -7.51
N LEU A 402 0.83 59.08 -6.26
CA LEU A 402 1.68 59.93 -5.41
C LEU A 402 3.11 60.08 -5.96
N VAL A 403 3.66 59.00 -6.54
CA VAL A 403 4.98 59.00 -7.19
C VAL A 403 4.94 59.74 -8.54
N GLY A 404 3.91 59.51 -9.35
CA GLY A 404 3.82 59.99 -10.74
C GLY A 404 3.32 61.42 -10.93
N GLU A 405 2.31 61.89 -10.17
CA GLU A 405 1.63 63.18 -10.45
C GLU A 405 2.09 64.34 -9.56
N GLN A 406 2.71 64.07 -8.41
CA GLN A 406 3.05 65.13 -7.45
C GLN A 406 4.55 65.32 -7.19
N GLY A 407 5.42 64.40 -7.62
CA GLY A 407 6.83 64.42 -7.22
C GLY A 407 7.01 64.59 -5.70
N GLY A 408 6.02 64.17 -4.90
CA GLY A 408 5.98 64.39 -3.44
C GLY A 408 7.01 63.50 -2.74
N ILE A 409 7.08 62.25 -3.16
CA ILE A 409 8.10 61.28 -2.75
C ILE A 409 9.48 61.69 -3.29
N THR A 410 9.56 62.19 -4.53
CA THR A 410 10.80 62.78 -5.11
C THR A 410 11.29 63.97 -4.30
N ARG A 411 10.39 64.83 -3.82
CA ARG A 411 10.69 65.99 -2.97
C ARG A 411 11.06 65.58 -1.53
N MET A 412 10.48 64.52 -0.99
CA MET A 412 10.87 63.93 0.30
C MET A 412 12.26 63.25 0.25
N ALA A 413 12.54 62.49 -0.82
CA ALA A 413 13.86 61.90 -1.08
C ALA A 413 14.93 62.99 -1.31
N GLN A 414 14.58 64.07 -2.03
CA GLN A 414 15.46 65.23 -2.20
C GLN A 414 15.69 66.02 -0.90
N ALA A 415 14.70 66.14 -0.02
CA ALA A 415 14.86 66.73 1.32
C ALA A 415 15.76 65.88 2.24
N ALA A 416 15.79 64.55 2.02
CA ALA A 416 16.68 63.61 2.71
C ALA A 416 18.05 63.38 2.02
N ARG A 417 18.33 64.08 0.89
CA ARG A 417 19.54 63.93 0.05
C ARG A 417 19.79 62.51 -0.49
N SER A 418 18.80 61.86 -1.08
CA SER A 418 19.01 60.57 -1.76
C SER A 418 18.46 60.52 -3.19
N ASN A 419 19.11 59.70 -4.04
CA ASN A 419 18.74 59.43 -5.43
C ASN A 419 17.49 58.50 -5.55
N ASP A 420 16.60 58.50 -4.56
CA ASP A 420 15.70 57.38 -4.28
C ASP A 420 14.35 57.41 -5.01
N ALA A 421 14.02 58.41 -5.81
CA ALA A 421 12.70 58.46 -6.47
C ALA A 421 12.49 57.34 -7.49
N GLU A 422 13.50 57.06 -8.33
CA GLU A 422 13.48 55.96 -9.29
C GLU A 422 13.52 54.59 -8.58
N ALA A 423 14.24 54.51 -7.45
CA ALA A 423 14.27 53.32 -6.59
C ALA A 423 12.92 53.05 -5.90
N LEU A 424 12.18 54.10 -5.50
CA LEU A 424 10.84 53.98 -4.91
C LEU A 424 9.78 53.63 -5.95
N THR A 425 9.84 54.20 -7.16
CA THR A 425 9.01 53.75 -8.29
C THR A 425 9.25 52.27 -8.58
N THR A 426 10.52 51.89 -8.74
CA THR A 426 10.93 50.49 -8.98
C THR A 426 10.49 49.57 -7.84
N ALA A 427 10.63 49.99 -6.59
CA ALA A 427 10.18 49.22 -5.43
C ALA A 427 8.64 49.07 -5.42
N THR A 428 7.89 50.10 -5.79
CA THR A 428 6.42 50.06 -5.87
C THR A 428 5.94 49.16 -7.02
N GLU A 429 6.58 49.24 -8.19
CA GLU A 429 6.34 48.33 -9.31
C GLU A 429 6.68 46.88 -8.95
N ASN A 430 7.79 46.65 -8.25
CA ASN A 430 8.15 45.33 -7.73
C ASN A 430 7.10 44.81 -6.73
N LEU A 431 6.59 45.66 -5.83
CA LEU A 431 5.52 45.30 -4.90
C LEU A 431 4.23 44.95 -5.65
N ASN A 432 3.88 45.69 -6.71
CA ASN A 432 2.72 45.39 -7.54
C ASN A 432 2.89 44.05 -8.30
N GLY A 433 4.07 43.78 -8.85
CA GLY A 433 4.41 42.49 -9.45
C GLY A 433 4.38 41.33 -8.44
N LEU A 434 4.74 41.58 -7.17
CA LEU A 434 4.58 40.60 -6.09
C LEU A 434 3.12 40.33 -5.76
N ILE A 435 2.23 41.34 -5.78
CA ILE A 435 0.78 41.14 -5.62
C ILE A 435 0.28 40.16 -6.68
N ASP A 436 0.64 40.37 -7.95
CA ASP A 436 0.22 39.48 -9.04
C ASP A 436 0.81 38.07 -8.90
N THR A 437 2.07 37.96 -8.45
CA THR A 437 2.72 36.67 -8.17
C THR A 437 1.97 35.90 -7.09
N TYR A 438 1.62 36.56 -5.98
CA TYR A 438 0.90 35.91 -4.87
C TYR A 438 -0.55 35.59 -5.26
N ALA A 439 -1.24 36.49 -5.97
CA ALA A 439 -2.58 36.23 -6.49
C ALA A 439 -2.61 35.02 -7.43
N SER A 440 -1.61 34.89 -8.33
CA SER A 440 -1.47 33.70 -9.19
C SER A 440 -1.27 32.44 -8.35
N ARG A 441 -0.33 32.45 -7.39
CA ARG A 441 -0.09 31.28 -6.52
C ARG A 441 -1.33 30.85 -5.76
N ILE A 442 -2.13 31.80 -5.26
CA ILE A 442 -3.40 31.53 -4.59
C ILE A 442 -4.39 30.86 -5.54
N SER A 443 -4.53 31.39 -6.75
CA SER A 443 -5.40 30.82 -7.79
C SER A 443 -4.97 29.40 -8.18
N ASP A 444 -3.67 29.19 -8.37
CA ASP A 444 -3.11 27.90 -8.81
C ASP A 444 -3.19 26.82 -7.72
N SER A 445 -3.20 27.22 -6.45
CA SER A 445 -3.23 26.29 -5.29
C SER A 445 -4.65 25.85 -4.91
N LYS A 446 -5.68 26.24 -5.67
CA LYS A 446 -7.07 25.89 -5.35
C LYS A 446 -7.30 24.38 -5.51
N LEU A 447 -7.73 23.72 -4.44
CA LEU A 447 -8.17 22.32 -4.51
C LEU A 447 -9.45 22.22 -5.35
N ASN A 448 -9.42 21.35 -6.36
CA ASN A 448 -10.55 21.07 -7.25
C ASN A 448 -11.60 20.15 -6.64
#